data_AF-A0A1G8LK99-F1
#
_entry.id   AF-A0A1G8LK99-F1
#
_cell.length_a   1.000
_cell.length_b   1.000
_cell.length_c   1.000
_cell.angle_alpha   90.00
_cell.angle_beta   90.00
_cell.angle_gamma   90.00
#
_symmetry.space_group_name_H-M   'P 1'
#
loop_
_entity.id
_entity.type
_entity.pdbx_description
1 polymer ?
#
loop_
_entity_poly.entity_id
_entity_poly.type
_entity_poly.pdbx_seq_one_letter_code
_entity_poly.pdbx_strand_id
1 'polypeptide(L)'
;MAQTTASPERPLTADELAPFVDLLATWIAREGDPSRERFLAYRRTGNNPAKLAGCLMSAASDLIVADKADFAALPVIGGESYAKLTSPAAWLSRSDLFFGLLAELGRRGAVLPPRHPGDEAEEDVPRFEDLPGEQDPAGDFA
;
A
#
# COMPACT_ATOMS: atom_id res chain seq x y z
N MET A 1 31.75 -4.06 20.81
CA MET A 1 30.42 -3.64 20.32
C MET A 1 30.11 -4.49 19.11
N ALA A 2 29.20 -5.46 19.21
CA ALA A 2 28.85 -6.33 18.08
C ALA A 2 27.89 -5.58 17.17
N GLN A 3 28.30 -5.31 15.93
CA GLN A 3 27.37 -4.93 14.87
C GLN A 3 26.55 -6.18 14.54
N THR A 4 25.31 -6.24 14.98
CA THR A 4 24.33 -7.19 14.45
C THR A 4 24.14 -6.83 12.98
N THR A 5 24.84 -7.53 12.09
CA THR A 5 24.55 -7.52 10.66
C THR A 5 23.20 -8.22 10.51
N ALA A 6 22.11 -7.46 10.61
CA ALA A 6 20.81 -7.92 10.18
C ALA A 6 20.96 -8.29 8.71
N SER A 7 20.92 -9.59 8.39
CA SER A 7 20.77 -10.01 6.99
C SER A 7 19.60 -9.23 6.40
N PRO A 8 19.77 -8.58 5.24
CA PRO A 8 18.65 -7.89 4.62
C PRO A 8 17.54 -8.91 4.43
N GLU A 9 16.43 -8.73 5.14
CA GLU A 9 15.26 -9.59 4.97
C GLU A 9 14.88 -9.53 3.49
N ARG A 10 14.94 -10.68 2.80
CA ARG A 10 14.61 -10.72 1.36
C ARG A 10 13.24 -10.07 1.16
N PRO A 11 12.98 -9.32 0.08
CA PRO A 11 11.63 -8.89 -0.24
C PRO A 11 10.66 -10.08 -0.30
N LEU A 12 9.37 -9.81 -0.07
CA LEU A 12 8.32 -10.81 -0.31
C LEU A 12 8.25 -11.11 -1.81
N THR A 13 8.02 -12.36 -2.18
CA THR A 13 7.77 -12.74 -3.57
C THR A 13 6.39 -12.27 -4.02
N ALA A 14 6.17 -12.25 -5.34
CA ALA A 14 4.85 -11.95 -5.90
C ALA A 14 3.76 -12.88 -5.35
N ASP A 15 4.04 -14.18 -5.20
CA ASP A 15 3.11 -15.16 -4.64
C ASP A 15 2.79 -14.88 -3.16
N GLU A 16 3.78 -14.43 -2.38
CA GLU A 16 3.58 -14.04 -0.99
C GLU A 16 2.75 -12.76 -0.84
N LEU A 17 2.80 -11.87 -1.85
CA LEU A 17 2.06 -10.60 -1.88
C LEU A 17 0.66 -10.73 -2.48
N ALA A 18 0.41 -11.74 -3.32
CA ALA A 18 -0.84 -11.91 -4.05
C ALA A 18 -2.10 -11.86 -3.16
N PRO A 19 -2.15 -12.50 -1.97
CA PRO A 19 -3.34 -12.42 -1.10
C PRO A 19 -3.65 -11.00 -0.61
N PHE A 20 -2.62 -10.18 -0.38
CA PHE A 20 -2.78 -8.79 0.07
C PHE A 20 -3.27 -7.89 -1.07
N VAL A 21 -2.72 -8.11 -2.27
CA VAL A 21 -3.15 -7.43 -3.49
C VAL A 21 -4.63 -7.71 -3.75
N ASP A 22 -5.03 -8.98 -3.71
CA ASP A 22 -6.41 -9.39 -3.94
C ASP A 22 -7.38 -8.83 -2.89
N LEU A 23 -6.99 -8.87 -1.60
CA LEU A 23 -7.78 -8.27 -0.52
C LEU A 23 -8.04 -6.78 -0.75
N LEU A 24 -6.98 -6.00 -0.99
CA LEU A 24 -7.10 -4.55 -1.17
C LEU A 24 -7.86 -4.20 -2.45
N ALA A 25 -7.62 -4.92 -3.55
CA ALA A 25 -8.32 -4.70 -4.80
C ALA A 25 -9.81 -5.03 -4.67
N THR A 26 -10.16 -6.12 -3.97
CA THR A 26 -11.56 -6.49 -3.71
C THR A 26 -12.24 -5.46 -2.82
N TRP A 27 -11.57 -4.99 -1.76
CA TRP A 27 -12.10 -3.93 -0.88
C TRP A 27 -12.33 -2.62 -1.64
N ILE A 28 -11.38 -2.22 -2.50
CA ILE A 28 -11.49 -1.00 -3.32
C ILE A 28 -12.56 -1.14 -4.40
N ALA A 29 -12.62 -2.27 -5.11
CA ALA A 29 -13.54 -2.50 -6.23
C ALA A 29 -14.95 -2.96 -5.83
N ARG A 30 -15.26 -2.97 -4.53
CA ARG A 30 -16.55 -3.45 -4.03
C ARG A 30 -17.69 -2.54 -4.52
N GLU A 31 -18.85 -3.15 -4.80
CA GLU A 31 -20.11 -2.51 -5.22
C GLU A 31 -20.21 -2.17 -6.72
N GLY A 32 -19.36 -2.77 -7.55
CA GLY A 32 -19.43 -2.66 -9.02
C GLY A 32 -18.65 -1.49 -9.59
N ASP A 33 -18.39 -0.47 -8.79
CA ASP A 33 -17.49 0.64 -9.11
C ASP A 33 -16.38 0.78 -8.04
N PRO A 34 -15.13 1.01 -8.44
CA PRO A 34 -14.03 1.25 -7.51
C PRO A 34 -14.26 2.49 -6.63
N SER A 35 -14.16 2.34 -5.32
CA SER A 35 -14.19 3.44 -4.37
C SER A 35 -12.87 4.22 -4.37
N ARG A 36 -12.92 5.46 -4.86
CA ARG A 36 -11.81 6.42 -4.76
C ARG A 36 -11.38 6.64 -3.31
N GLU A 37 -12.34 6.73 -2.39
CA GLU A 37 -12.09 6.93 -0.96
C GLU A 37 -11.23 5.80 -0.37
N ARG A 38 -11.59 4.54 -0.65
CA ARG A 38 -10.81 3.37 -0.17
C ARG A 38 -9.42 3.32 -0.79
N PHE A 39 -9.29 3.67 -2.06
CA PHE A 39 -7.96 3.79 -2.69
C PHE A 39 -7.10 4.86 -2.01
N LEU A 40 -7.68 6.03 -1.70
CA LEU A 40 -6.98 7.10 -0.98
C LEU A 40 -6.64 6.68 0.46
N ALA A 41 -7.55 5.98 1.15
CA ALA A 41 -7.31 5.44 2.49
C ALA A 41 -6.08 4.53 2.49
N TYR A 42 -5.99 3.60 1.53
CA TYR A 42 -4.79 2.76 1.35
C TYR A 42 -3.54 3.59 1.01
N ARG A 43 -3.62 4.50 0.03
CA ARG A 43 -2.48 5.30 -0.43
C ARG A 43 -1.84 6.11 0.70
N ARG A 44 -2.64 6.65 1.62
CA ARG A 44 -2.18 7.39 2.81
C ARG A 44 -1.39 6.54 3.80
N THR A 45 -1.39 5.21 3.66
CA THR A 45 -0.67 4.28 4.55
C THR A 45 0.70 3.83 4.03
N GLY A 46 1.03 4.09 2.75
CA GLY A 46 2.12 3.41 2.02
C GLY A 46 3.50 3.41 2.69
N ASN A 47 3.78 4.40 3.55
CA ASN A 47 5.09 4.54 4.21
C ASN A 47 5.04 4.30 5.73
N ASN A 48 3.87 4.00 6.30
CA ASN A 48 3.70 3.82 7.73
C ASN A 48 3.22 2.40 8.04
N PRO A 49 4.08 1.51 8.58
CA PRO A 49 3.74 0.11 8.77
C PRO A 49 2.54 -0.11 9.72
N ALA A 50 2.41 0.72 10.77
CA ALA A 50 1.29 0.64 11.70
C ALA A 50 -0.05 1.07 11.06
N LYS A 51 -0.03 2.12 10.23
CA LYS A 51 -1.22 2.53 9.46
C LYS A 51 -1.58 1.49 8.41
N LEU A 52 -0.59 0.88 7.74
CA LEU A 52 -0.82 -0.19 6.77
C LEU A 52 -1.47 -1.40 7.44
N ALA A 53 -0.96 -1.83 8.60
CA ALA A 53 -1.57 -2.88 9.41
C ALA A 53 -3.05 -2.59 9.71
N GLY A 54 -3.36 -1.38 10.20
CA GLY A 54 -4.73 -0.96 10.46
C GLY A 54 -5.62 -0.94 9.21
N CYS A 55 -5.09 -0.51 8.07
CA CYS A 55 -5.82 -0.51 6.80
C CYS A 55 -6.14 -1.94 6.33
N LEU A 56 -5.18 -2.86 6.39
CA LEU A 56 -5.39 -4.26 6.00
C LEU A 56 -6.42 -4.95 6.90
N MET A 57 -6.35 -4.71 8.22
CA MET A 57 -7.34 -5.22 9.17
C MET A 57 -8.74 -4.65 8.91
N SER A 58 -8.83 -3.35 8.60
CA SER A 58 -10.10 -2.69 8.28
C SER A 58 -10.70 -3.23 6.98
N ALA A 59 -9.89 -3.36 5.93
CA ALA A 59 -10.30 -3.95 4.66
C ALA A 59 -10.84 -5.37 4.84
N ALA A 60 -10.14 -6.21 5.61
CA ALA A 60 -10.60 -7.56 5.91
C ALA A 60 -11.91 -7.54 6.70
N SER A 61 -12.00 -6.73 7.76
CA SER A 61 -13.20 -6.62 8.60
C SER A 61 -14.42 -6.16 7.81
N ASP A 62 -14.27 -5.13 6.96
CA ASP A 62 -15.33 -4.60 6.11
C ASP A 62 -15.86 -5.68 5.15
N LEU A 63 -14.96 -6.48 4.57
CA LEU A 63 -15.34 -7.56 3.67
C LEU A 63 -16.06 -8.71 4.40
N ILE A 64 -15.59 -9.10 5.59
CA ILE A 64 -16.27 -10.11 6.44
C ILE A 64 -17.70 -9.68 6.75
N VAL A 65 -17.85 -8.45 7.25
CA VAL A 65 -19.15 -7.92 7.69
C VAL A 65 -20.11 -7.77 6.51
N ALA A 66 -19.61 -7.26 5.38
CA ALA A 66 -20.41 -7.00 4.20
C ALA A 66 -20.95 -8.24 3.52
N ASP A 67 -20.07 -9.20 3.26
CA ASP A 67 -20.42 -10.37 2.44
C ASP A 67 -21.13 -11.44 3.27
N LYS A 68 -21.28 -11.23 4.58
CA LYS A 68 -21.60 -12.28 5.57
C LYS A 68 -20.76 -13.52 5.31
N ALA A 69 -19.56 -13.31 4.78
CA ALA A 69 -18.77 -14.36 4.18
C ALA A 69 -18.24 -15.27 5.27
N ASP A 70 -18.13 -16.56 4.93
CA ASP A 70 -17.25 -17.43 5.67
C ASP A 70 -15.85 -16.83 5.63
N PHE A 71 -15.18 -16.73 6.78
CA PHE A 71 -13.79 -16.31 6.87
C PHE A 71 -12.89 -17.09 5.90
N ALA A 72 -13.28 -18.33 5.56
CA ALA A 72 -12.61 -19.17 4.58
C ALA A 72 -12.65 -18.64 3.13
N ALA A 73 -13.62 -17.78 2.80
CA ALA A 73 -13.76 -17.20 1.46
C ALA A 73 -12.91 -15.95 1.24
N LEU A 74 -12.30 -15.40 2.29
CA LEU A 74 -11.41 -14.24 2.18
C LEU A 74 -9.97 -14.67 1.94
N PRO A 75 -9.17 -13.84 1.25
CA PRO A 75 -7.75 -14.11 1.08
C PRO A 75 -7.09 -14.33 2.44
N VAL A 76 -6.59 -15.53 2.68
CA VAL A 76 -5.89 -15.86 3.92
C VAL A 76 -4.58 -15.08 3.92
N ILE A 77 -4.54 -14.05 4.76
CA ILE A 77 -3.32 -13.29 5.00
C ILE A 77 -2.37 -14.16 5.83
N GLY A 78 -1.28 -14.64 5.22
CA GLY A 78 -0.26 -15.40 5.93
C GLY A 78 0.40 -14.57 7.03
N GLY A 79 0.42 -15.08 8.28
CA GLY A 79 0.91 -14.34 9.44
C GLY A 79 2.38 -13.89 9.34
N GLU A 80 3.25 -14.71 8.74
CA GLU A 80 4.66 -14.37 8.49
C GLU A 80 4.78 -13.26 7.43
N SER A 81 4.10 -13.42 6.29
CA SER A 81 4.05 -12.40 5.23
C SER A 81 3.48 -11.08 5.75
N TYR A 82 2.47 -11.14 6.63
CA TYR A 82 1.86 -9.97 7.26
C TYR A 82 2.84 -9.24 8.18
N ALA A 83 3.48 -9.98 9.09
CA ALA A 83 4.47 -9.42 10.02
C ALA A 83 5.64 -8.78 9.26
N LYS A 84 6.10 -9.43 8.20
CA LYS A 84 7.16 -8.91 7.33
C LYS A 84 6.73 -7.68 6.57
N LEU A 85 5.56 -7.69 5.92
CA LEU A 85 5.02 -6.53 5.19
C LEU A 85 4.84 -5.30 6.09
N THR A 86 4.45 -5.52 7.35
CA THR A 86 4.23 -4.48 8.37
C THR A 86 5.46 -4.20 9.24
N SER A 87 6.63 -4.76 8.89
CA SER A 87 7.92 -4.41 9.50
C SER A 87 8.42 -3.06 9.00
N PRO A 88 9.07 -2.22 9.82
CA PRO A 88 9.71 -0.99 9.36
C PRO A 88 10.64 -1.19 8.16
N ALA A 89 11.36 -2.30 8.10
CA ALA A 89 12.37 -2.59 7.07
C ALA A 89 11.80 -3.00 5.69
N ALA A 90 10.52 -3.35 5.59
CA ALA A 90 9.93 -3.94 4.38
C ALA A 90 9.47 -2.94 3.32
N TRP A 91 10.28 -1.91 3.07
CA TRP A 91 9.96 -0.85 2.09
C TRP A 91 9.72 -1.42 0.67
N LEU A 92 10.60 -2.31 0.22
CA LEU A 92 10.51 -2.91 -1.11
C LEU A 92 9.21 -3.71 -1.27
N SER A 93 8.90 -4.59 -0.32
CA SER A 93 7.65 -5.37 -0.33
C SER A 93 6.40 -4.49 -0.34
N ARG A 94 6.40 -3.32 0.33
CA ARG A 94 5.29 -2.37 0.29
C ARG A 94 5.16 -1.65 -1.06
N SER A 95 6.29 -1.36 -1.71
CA SER A 95 6.31 -0.80 -3.05
C SER A 95 5.77 -1.82 -4.07
N ASP A 96 6.20 -3.07 -3.96
CA ASP A 96 5.72 -4.17 -4.80
C ASP A 96 4.22 -4.44 -4.57
N LEU A 97 3.75 -4.35 -3.32
CA LEU A 97 2.32 -4.40 -3.00
C LEU A 97 1.54 -3.28 -3.70
N PHE A 98 2.06 -2.05 -3.69
CA PHE A 98 1.42 -0.91 -4.34
C PHE A 98 1.28 -1.11 -5.84
N PHE A 99 2.35 -1.50 -6.53
CA PHE A 99 2.31 -1.77 -7.97
C PHE A 99 1.45 -2.98 -8.31
N GLY A 100 1.49 -4.03 -7.49
CA GLY A 100 0.62 -5.20 -7.60
C GLY A 100 -0.86 -4.81 -7.50
N LEU A 101 -1.22 -3.94 -6.55
CA LEU A 101 -2.57 -3.40 -6.42
C LEU A 101 -3.01 -2.63 -7.67
N LEU A 102 -2.17 -1.73 -8.19
CA LEU A 102 -2.51 -0.98 -9.42
C LEU A 102 -2.74 -1.91 -10.61
N ALA A 103 -1.88 -2.92 -10.78
CA ALA A 103 -2.03 -3.91 -11.84
C ALA A 103 -3.31 -4.73 -11.69
N GLU A 104 -3.65 -5.15 -10.46
CA GLU A 104 -4.87 -5.89 -10.15
C GLU A 104 -6.13 -5.07 -10.43
N LEU A 105 -6.17 -3.81 -9.98
CA LEU A 105 -7.26 -2.88 -10.29
C LEU A 105 -7.41 -2.70 -11.81
N GLY A 106 -6.32 -2.46 -12.53
CA GLY A 106 -6.33 -2.36 -13.98
C GLY A 106 -6.89 -3.62 -14.66
N ARG A 107 -6.52 -4.81 -14.18
CA ARG A 107 -7.03 -6.10 -14.71
C ARG A 107 -8.53 -6.28 -14.47
N ARG A 108 -9.06 -5.73 -13.37
CA ARG A 108 -10.49 -5.72 -13.05
C ARG A 108 -11.28 -4.65 -13.83
N GLY A 109 -10.61 -3.87 -14.68
CA GLY A 109 -11.25 -2.74 -15.36
C GLY A 109 -11.63 -1.60 -14.41
N ALA A 110 -11.01 -1.54 -13.24
CA ALA A 110 -11.30 -0.55 -12.23
C ALA A 110 -10.86 0.85 -12.70
N VAL A 111 -11.82 1.70 -13.03
CA VAL A 111 -11.58 3.13 -13.24
C VAL A 111 -11.99 3.86 -11.96
N LEU A 112 -11.02 4.43 -11.25
CA LEU A 112 -11.32 5.23 -10.06
C LEU A 112 -12.14 6.47 -10.49
N PRO A 113 -13.29 6.75 -9.85
CA PRO A 113 -14.10 7.90 -10.19
C PRO A 113 -13.28 9.19 -10.07
N PRO A 114 -13.57 10.20 -10.91
CA PRO A 114 -12.88 11.49 -10.84
C PRO A 114 -13.07 12.12 -9.46
N ARG A 115 -12.12 12.97 -9.07
CA ARG A 115 -12.16 13.71 -7.81
C ARG A 115 -13.42 14.59 -7.78
N HIS A 116 -14.17 14.57 -6.68
CA HIS A 116 -15.26 15.52 -6.51
C HIS A 116 -14.68 16.91 -6.19
N PRO A 117 -15.27 18.00 -6.70
CA PRO A 117 -14.80 19.36 -6.40
C PRO A 117 -14.82 19.75 -4.91
N GLY A 118 -15.47 18.96 -4.06
CA GLY A 118 -15.50 19.12 -2.60
C GLY A 118 -14.54 18.19 -1.84
N ASP A 119 -13.80 17.31 -2.53
CA ASP A 119 -12.75 16.51 -1.90
C ASP A 119 -11.58 17.45 -1.60
N GLU A 120 -11.47 17.89 -0.34
CA GLU A 120 -10.44 18.80 0.18
C GLU A 120 -9.14 18.63 -0.59
N ALA A 121 -8.69 19.72 -1.24
CA ALA A 121 -7.40 19.82 -1.91
C ALA A 121 -6.35 19.16 -1.02
N GLU A 122 -5.99 17.90 -1.32
CA GLU A 122 -4.70 17.30 -0.97
C GLU A 122 -3.61 18.39 -1.00
N GLU A 123 -3.45 19.08 0.13
CA GLU A 123 -2.36 20.01 0.40
C GLU A 123 -1.07 19.18 0.46
N ASP A 124 -0.11 19.64 -0.33
CA ASP A 124 1.32 19.45 -0.16
C ASP A 124 1.83 18.02 -0.07
N VAL A 125 1.65 17.26 -1.16
CA VAL A 125 2.81 16.48 -1.62
C VAL A 125 3.69 17.48 -2.39
N PRO A 126 4.82 17.95 -1.83
CA PRO A 126 5.71 18.82 -2.58
C PRO A 126 6.02 18.14 -3.91
N ARG A 127 5.85 18.86 -5.02
CA ARG A 127 6.28 18.34 -6.31
C ARG A 127 7.78 18.11 -6.20
N PHE A 128 8.29 17.19 -7.02
CA PHE A 128 9.73 16.99 -7.10
C PHE A 128 10.50 18.30 -7.37
N GLU A 129 9.85 19.24 -8.06
CA GLU A 129 10.29 20.60 -8.36
C GLU A 129 10.32 21.55 -7.15
N ASP A 130 9.56 21.25 -6.10
CA ASP A 130 9.44 22.03 -4.87
C ASP A 130 10.41 21.54 -3.77
N LEU A 131 11.07 20.40 -3.98
CA LEU A 131 12.16 19.96 -3.11
C LEU A 131 13.35 20.90 -3.34
N PRO A 132 13.95 21.48 -2.28
CA PRO A 132 15.18 22.23 -2.44
C PRO A 132 16.19 21.32 -3.11
N GLY A 133 16.55 21.64 -4.35
CA GLY A 133 17.63 20.95 -5.04
C GLY A 133 18.84 20.97 -4.13
N GLU A 134 19.43 19.80 -3.86
CA GLU A 134 20.75 19.72 -3.27
C GLU A 134 21.63 20.70 -4.04
N GLN A 135 21.99 21.79 -3.37
CA GLN A 135 23.06 22.64 -3.83
C GLN A 135 24.28 21.73 -3.90
N ASP A 136 24.72 21.52 -5.13
CA ASP A 136 25.94 20.83 -5.49
C ASP A 136 27.06 21.14 -4.46
N PRO A 137 27.50 20.18 -3.62
CA PRO A 137 28.63 20.40 -2.75
C PRO A 137 29.96 20.47 -3.54
N ALA A 138 29.95 20.37 -4.88
CA ALA A 138 31.14 20.47 -5.72
C ALA A 138 31.52 21.92 -6.11
N GLY A 139 31.17 22.90 -5.28
CA GLY A 139 31.59 24.29 -5.42
C GLY A 139 32.87 24.63 -4.65
N ASP A 140 33.97 23.89 -4.83
CA ASP A 140 35.36 24.40 -4.78
C ASP A 140 36.38 23.26 -4.96
N PHE A 141 36.79 23.04 -6.21
CA PHE A 141 38.12 22.49 -6.51
C PHE A 141 38.73 23.40 -7.57
N ALA A 142 39.25 24.55 -7.11
CA ALA A 142 40.15 25.42 -7.85
C ALA A 142 41.39 25.69 -7.00
#